data_AF-A0A0F3RNL8-F1
#
_entry.id   AF-A0A0F3RNL8-F1
#
_cell.length_a   1.000
_cell.length_b   1.000
_cell.length_c   1.000
_cell.angle_alpha   90.00
_cell.angle_beta   90.00
_cell.angle_gamma   90.00
#
_symmetry.space_group_name_H-M   'P 1'
#
loop_
_entity.id
_entity.type
_entity.pdbx_description
1 polymer ?
#
loop_
_entity_poly.entity_id
_entity_poly.type
_entity_poly.pdbx_seq_one_letter_code
_entity_poly.pdbx_strand_id
1 'polypeptide(L)'
;MPEIKLNLKPNLLRLFGYLSVIILNYVNQFRKKSNEKIDLKEFEELIINHHDKTAKELSITLGNRLQRTRINYYRKLLGYTYKKNSFSFQKGYCVKE
;
A
#
# COMPACT_ATOMS: atom_id res chain seq x y z
N MET A 1 6.58 -14.13 56.54
CA MET A 1 6.62 -13.56 55.18
C MET A 1 5.32 -12.80 54.97
N PRO A 2 5.32 -11.46 54.88
CA PRO A 2 4.08 -10.69 54.79
C PRO A 2 3.47 -10.80 53.38
N GLU A 3 2.20 -11.18 53.30
CA GLU A 3 1.45 -11.21 52.05
C GLU A 3 1.14 -9.80 51.57
N ILE A 4 1.74 -9.39 50.45
CA ILE A 4 1.41 -8.11 49.79
C ILE A 4 0.08 -8.30 49.05
N LYS A 5 -1.04 -7.86 49.65
CA LYS A 5 -2.32 -7.76 48.94
C LYS A 5 -2.27 -6.57 47.97
N LEU A 6 -2.00 -6.88 46.70
CA LEU A 6 -1.99 -5.91 45.61
C LEU A 6 -3.44 -5.51 45.25
N ASN A 7 -3.93 -4.43 45.85
CA ASN A 7 -5.24 -3.85 45.53
C ASN A 7 -5.21 -3.09 44.19
N LEU A 8 -4.87 -3.78 43.10
CA LEU A 8 -4.95 -3.20 41.75
C LEU A 8 -6.42 -3.20 41.31
N LYS A 9 -7.11 -2.06 41.48
CA LYS A 9 -8.37 -1.81 40.78
C LYS A 9 -8.06 -1.07 39.47
N PRO A 10 -7.97 -1.76 38.32
CA PRO A 10 -7.76 -1.07 37.05
C PRO A 10 -8.92 -0.12 36.80
N ASN A 11 -8.62 1.17 36.66
CA ASN A 11 -9.63 2.14 36.23
C ASN A 11 -9.88 1.91 34.74
N LEU A 12 -11.09 1.46 34.42
CA LEU A 12 -11.51 1.13 33.07
C LEU A 12 -11.29 2.31 32.09
N LEU A 13 -11.47 3.55 32.55
CA LEU A 13 -11.21 4.75 31.75
C LEU A 13 -9.71 4.91 31.43
N ARG A 14 -8.83 4.63 32.41
CA ARG A 14 -7.38 4.61 32.18
C ARG A 14 -6.98 3.51 31.20
N LEU A 15 -7.60 2.33 31.32
CA LEU A 15 -7.35 1.21 30.40
C LEU A 15 -7.73 1.58 28.95
N PHE A 16 -8.89 2.20 28.74
CA PHE A 16 -9.28 2.72 27.42
C PHE A 16 -8.32 3.79 26.91
N GLY A 17 -7.84 4.68 27.78
CA GLY A 17 -6.80 5.64 27.45
C GLY A 17 -5.54 4.97 26.91
N TYR A 18 -4.99 3.99 27.63
CA TYR A 18 -3.81 3.25 27.18
C TYR A 18 -4.04 2.48 25.88
N LEU A 19 -5.18 1.78 25.76
CA LEU A 19 -5.54 1.05 24.54
C LEU A 19 -5.66 1.99 23.32
N SER A 20 -6.24 3.17 23.50
CA SER A 20 -6.39 4.13 22.40
C SER A 20 -5.04 4.60 21.85
N VAL A 21 -4.07 4.86 22.72
CA VAL A 21 -2.71 5.27 22.32
C VAL A 21 -1.99 4.12 21.61
N ILE A 22 -2.14 2.89 22.08
CA ILE A 22 -1.55 1.70 21.45
C ILE A 22 -2.13 1.50 20.04
N ILE A 23 -3.46 1.52 19.90
CA ILE A 23 -4.15 1.38 18.62
C ILE A 23 -3.74 2.51 17.66
N LEU A 24 -3.72 3.75 18.14
CA LEU A 24 -3.33 4.91 17.34
C LEU A 24 -1.88 4.80 16.85
N ASN A 25 -0.95 4.43 17.73
CA ASN A 25 0.46 4.24 17.37
C ASN A 25 0.62 3.11 16.34
N TYR A 26 -0.07 1.98 16.55
CA TYR A 26 -0.08 0.86 15.61
C TYR A 26 -0.58 1.30 14.23
N VAL A 27 -1.76 1.92 14.14
CA VAL A 27 -2.32 2.42 12.87
C VAL A 27 -1.38 3.43 12.20
N ASN A 28 -0.73 4.30 12.96
CA ASN A 28 0.22 5.27 12.42
C ASN A 28 1.47 4.61 11.81
N GLN A 29 1.96 3.51 12.38
CA GLN A 29 3.06 2.73 11.78
C GLN A 29 2.65 2.10 10.44
N PHE A 30 1.42 1.58 10.35
CA PHE A 30 0.88 1.06 9.08
C PHE A 30 0.75 2.15 8.01
N ARG A 31 0.26 3.34 8.37
CA ARG A 31 0.12 4.47 7.43
C ARG A 31 1.48 4.96 6.91
N LYS A 32 2.51 4.99 7.76
CA LYS A 32 3.87 5.35 7.33
C LYS A 32 4.42 4.36 6.30
N LYS A 33 4.17 3.06 6.49
CA LYS A 33 4.61 2.00 5.57
C LYS A 33 3.86 2.01 4.22
N SER A 34 2.58 2.39 4.20
CA SER A 34 1.79 2.45 2.95
C SER A 34 2.00 3.72 2.11
N ASN A 35 2.67 4.73 2.70
CA ASN A 35 2.87 6.05 2.11
C ASN A 35 4.24 6.23 1.44
N GLU A 36 4.98 5.14 1.18
CA GLU A 36 6.09 5.23 0.22
C GLU A 36 5.52 5.78 -1.10
N LYS A 37 5.95 7.01 -1.42
CA LYS A 37 5.62 7.69 -2.66
C LYS A 37 6.57 7.12 -3.70
N ILE A 38 6.07 6.19 -4.51
CA ILE A 38 6.75 5.85 -5.76
C ILE A 38 6.64 7.08 -6.67
N ASP A 39 7.77 7.48 -7.23
CA ASP A 39 7.79 8.57 -8.21
C ASP A 39 7.05 8.11 -9.47
N LEU A 40 6.33 9.04 -10.10
CA LEU A 40 5.52 8.73 -11.29
C LEU A 40 6.40 8.19 -12.43
N LYS A 41 7.63 8.71 -12.57
CA LYS A 41 8.60 8.25 -13.57
C LYS A 41 9.07 6.81 -13.33
N GLU A 42 9.39 6.49 -12.07
CA GLU A 42 9.80 5.13 -11.68
C GLU A 42 8.67 4.12 -11.95
N PHE A 43 7.42 4.52 -11.68
CA PHE A 43 6.26 3.70 -12.01
C PHE A 43 6.04 3.56 -13.52
N GLU A 44 6.23 4.63 -14.30
CA GLU A 44 6.11 4.61 -15.76
C GLU A 44 7.13 3.64 -16.39
N GLU A 45 8.39 3.71 -15.97
CA GLU A 45 9.44 2.78 -16.40
C GLU A 45 9.13 1.33 -16.02
N LEU A 46 8.63 1.10 -14.80
CA LEU A 46 8.19 -0.23 -14.35
C LEU A 46 7.07 -0.80 -15.24
N ILE A 47 6.10 0.04 -15.61
CA ILE A 47 4.96 -0.37 -16.46
C ILE A 47 5.41 -0.66 -17.90
N ILE A 48 6.35 0.12 -18.45
CA ILE A 48 6.91 -0.11 -19.79
C ILE A 48 7.66 -1.46 -19.82
N ASN A 49 8.49 -1.72 -18.81
CA ASN A 49 9.28 -2.95 -18.70
C ASN A 49 8.44 -4.21 -18.43
N HIS A 50 7.20 -4.05 -17.94
CA HIS A 50 6.31 -5.13 -17.53
C HIS A 50 4.88 -4.97 -18.06
N HIS A 51 4.76 -4.54 -19.32
CA HIS A 51 3.51 -4.20 -19.97
C HIS A 51 2.56 -5.42 -20.10
N ASP A 52 3.11 -6.63 -20.14
CA ASP A 52 2.39 -7.91 -20.20
C ASP A 52 1.76 -8.33 -18.85
N LYS A 53 2.25 -7.79 -17.72
CA LYS A 53 1.84 -8.21 -16.39
C LYS A 53 0.55 -7.53 -15.91
N THR A 54 -0.32 -8.31 -15.28
CA THR A 54 -1.50 -7.80 -14.57
C THR A 54 -1.09 -7.00 -13.33
N ALA A 55 -1.99 -6.15 -12.82
CA ALA A 55 -1.72 -5.40 -11.58
C ALA A 55 -1.52 -6.31 -10.36
N LYS A 56 -2.07 -7.52 -10.37
CA LYS A 56 -1.87 -8.52 -9.31
C LYS A 56 -0.45 -9.08 -9.37
N GLU A 57 0.01 -9.45 -10.55
CA GLU A 57 1.38 -9.96 -10.75
C GLU A 57 2.42 -8.89 -10.42
N LEU A 58 2.21 -7.65 -10.84
CA LEU A 58 3.07 -6.53 -10.47
C LEU A 58 3.12 -6.29 -8.95
N SER A 59 1.97 -6.37 -8.27
CA SER A 59 1.91 -6.26 -6.80
C SER A 59 2.74 -7.35 -6.11
N ILE A 60 2.74 -8.57 -6.67
CA ILE A 60 3.53 -9.71 -6.16
C ILE A 60 5.02 -9.48 -6.44
N THR A 61 5.39 -9.09 -7.66
CA THR A 61 6.79 -8.78 -8.04
C THR A 61 7.38 -7.66 -7.17
N LEU A 62 6.58 -6.64 -6.83
CA LEU A 62 6.99 -5.54 -5.95
C LEU A 62 6.94 -5.92 -4.45
N GLY A 63 6.71 -7.18 -4.09
CA GLY A 63 6.70 -7.62 -2.70
C GLY A 63 5.62 -6.95 -1.84
N ASN A 64 4.46 -6.64 -2.42
CA ASN A 64 3.37 -5.90 -1.79
C ASN A 64 3.72 -4.48 -1.30
N ARG A 65 4.87 -3.93 -1.73
CA ARG A 65 5.21 -2.51 -1.49
C ARG A 65 4.19 -1.58 -2.15
N LEU A 66 3.72 -1.96 -3.34
CA LEU A 66 2.67 -1.26 -4.05
C LEU A 66 1.42 -2.13 -4.14
N GLN A 67 0.35 -1.69 -3.49
CA GLN A 67 -0.93 -2.38 -3.56
C GLN A 67 -1.52 -2.32 -4.98
N ARG A 68 -2.23 -3.39 -5.36
CA ARG A 68 -2.97 -3.51 -6.63
C ARG A 68 -3.84 -2.28 -6.95
N THR A 69 -4.49 -1.71 -5.93
CA THR A 69 -5.33 -0.50 -6.07
C THR A 69 -4.53 0.71 -6.52
N ARG A 70 -3.34 0.92 -5.94
CA ARG A 70 -2.43 2.00 -6.34
C ARG A 70 -1.88 1.79 -7.75
N ILE A 71 -1.53 0.55 -8.12
CA ILE A 71 -1.09 0.21 -9.49
C ILE A 71 -2.18 0.58 -10.51
N ASN A 72 -3.44 0.21 -10.23
CA ASN A 72 -4.56 0.54 -11.11
C ASN A 72 -4.82 2.05 -11.18
N TYR A 73 -4.69 2.76 -10.06
CA TYR A 73 -4.81 4.21 -10.00
C TYR A 73 -3.77 4.90 -10.89
N TYR A 74 -2.49 4.54 -10.76
CA TYR A 74 -1.42 5.12 -11.58
C TYR A 74 -1.54 4.75 -13.06
N ARG A 75 -1.96 3.51 -13.40
CA ARG A 75 -2.26 3.15 -14.79
C ARG A 75 -3.31 4.05 -15.42
N LYS A 76 -4.41 4.33 -14.69
CA LYS A 76 -5.45 5.25 -15.16
C LYS A 76 -4.93 6.68 -15.32
N LEU A 77 -4.14 7.18 -14.36
CA LEU A 77 -3.53 8.51 -14.42
C LEU A 77 -2.64 8.68 -15.67
N LEU A 78 -1.84 7.66 -15.96
CA LEU A 78 -0.90 7.64 -17.08
C LEU A 78 -1.54 7.25 -18.42
N GLY A 79 -2.83 6.88 -18.44
CA GLY A 79 -3.53 6.47 -19.67
C GLY A 79 -3.22 5.05 -20.16
N TYR A 80 -2.65 4.19 -19.30
CA TYR A 80 -2.40 2.78 -19.64
C TYR A 80 -3.64 1.91 -19.42
N THR A 81 -4.11 1.25 -20.48
CA THR A 81 -5.12 0.20 -20.39
C THR A 81 -4.48 -1.17 -20.55
N TYR A 82 -4.54 -2.00 -19.51
CA TYR A 82 -4.12 -3.40 -19.61
C TYR A 82 -5.15 -4.18 -20.44
N LYS A 83 -4.72 -4.77 -21.56
CA LYS A 83 -5.55 -5.67 -22.36
C LYS A 83 -4.73 -6.90 -22.71
N LYS A 84 -5.24 -8.06 -22.26
CA LYS A 84 -4.54 -9.36 -22.18
C LYS A 84 -3.89 -9.82 -23.50
N ASN A 85 -4.35 -9.30 -24.65
CA ASN A 85 -3.85 -9.65 -25.99
C ASN A 85 -3.63 -8.42 -26.92
N SER A 86 -3.49 -7.19 -26.39
CA SER A 86 -3.12 -6.01 -27.21
C SER A 86 -2.86 -4.81 -26.29
N PHE A 87 -1.61 -4.46 -26.07
CA PHE A 87 -1.26 -3.27 -25.29
C PHE A 87 -1.63 -2.03 -26.12
N SER A 88 -2.77 -1.39 -25.86
CA SER A 88 -3.17 -0.16 -26.54
C SER A 88 -2.89 1.05 -25.65
N PHE A 89 -2.02 1.93 -26.11
CA PHE A 89 -1.69 3.19 -25.43
C PHE A 89 -2.51 4.34 -26.04
N GLN A 90 -3.33 5.04 -25.23
CA GLN A 90 -4.04 6.25 -25.64
C GLN A 90 -3.50 7.47 -24.89
N LYS A 91 -2.24 7.82 -25.17
CA LYS A 91 -1.76 9.21 -25.08
C LYS A 91 -0.39 9.37 -25.75
N GLY A 92 -0.38 9.74 -27.02
CA GLY A 92 0.76 10.41 -27.65
C GLY A 92 1.91 9.54 -28.16
N TYR A 93 2.43 8.54 -27.43
CA TYR A 93 3.59 7.77 -27.93
C TYR A 93 3.64 6.33 -27.39
N CYS A 94 3.28 5.35 -28.23
CA CYS A 94 4.12 4.18 -28.56
C CYS A 94 3.34 3.28 -29.56
N VAL A 95 3.82 3.26 -30.79
CA VAL A 95 3.53 2.25 -31.80
C VAL A 95 4.47 1.08 -31.55
N LYS A 96 3.94 -0.15 -31.53
CA LYS A 96 4.67 -1.32 -31.99
C LYS A 96 3.70 -2.23 -32.72
N GLU A 97 4.16 -2.64 -33.90
CA GLU A 97 3.50 -3.39 -34.97
C GLU A 97 2.70 -4.62 -34.51
#